data_AF-A0A6A7VYJ0-F1
#
_entry.id   AF-A0A6A7VYJ0-F1
#
_cell.length_a   1.000
_cell.length_b   1.000
_cell.length_c   1.000
_cell.angle_alpha   90.00
_cell.angle_beta   90.00
_cell.angle_gamma   90.00
#
_symmetry.space_group_name_H-M   'P 1'
#
loop_
_entity.id
_entity.type
_entity.pdbx_description
1 polymer ?
#
loop_
_entity_poly.entity_id
_entity_poly.type
_entity_poly.pdbx_seq_one_letter_code
_entity_poly.pdbx_strand_id
1 'polypeptide(L)'
;MTREELLALVNKEVDTTKFKELSQKTIDEELDDVLEDFGDDEEANSKLVTKLANRLKRINGNLHKNISDEVKKSKEEAERKKKEEEEERKRKEAKKGDDPDDKYSKLLEKLEALEKANAERDKKAARKATIESVKAGLKDKFDKANLEMKNYFLNAAIAKLEIPDEDVDIDDLVSKAEKIYTAEYKEATGENGIPAKGSRTSSGGTSTDDDKFMEEVAERRKKRFGGGDKK
;
A
#
# COMPACT_ATOMS: atom_id res chain seq x y z
N MET A 1 39.05 73.61 3.21
CA MET A 1 38.76 72.69 4.32
C MET A 1 38.82 71.27 3.78
N THR A 2 39.39 70.33 4.53
CA THR A 2 39.45 68.91 4.16
C THR A 2 38.33 68.11 4.84
N ARG A 3 38.03 66.91 4.34
CA ARG A 3 37.06 65.99 4.97
C ARG A 3 37.40 65.67 6.42
N GLU A 4 38.67 65.45 6.71
CA GLU A 4 39.15 65.13 8.06
C GLU A 4 38.95 66.31 9.03
N GLU A 5 39.20 67.53 8.55
CA GLU A 5 38.94 68.76 9.32
C GLU A 5 37.44 68.96 9.57
N LEU A 6 36.59 68.74 8.56
CA LEU A 6 35.15 68.84 8.70
C LEU A 6 34.60 67.77 9.66
N LEU A 7 35.08 66.53 9.53
CA LEU A 7 34.72 65.44 10.43
C LEU A 7 35.13 65.76 11.88
N ALA A 8 36.29 66.38 12.10
CA ALA A 8 36.71 66.81 13.43
C ALA A 8 35.80 67.91 14.00
N LEU A 9 35.31 68.84 13.18
CA LEU A 9 34.34 69.86 13.59
C LEU A 9 32.97 69.25 13.91
N VAL A 10 32.48 68.35 13.07
CA VAL A 10 31.23 67.62 13.30
C VAL A 10 31.34 66.77 14.57
N ASN A 11 32.49 66.13 14.83
CA ASN A 11 32.72 65.33 16.03
C ASN A 11 32.71 66.13 17.34
N LYS A 12 32.95 67.44 17.28
CA LYS A 12 32.79 68.33 18.45
C LYS A 12 31.32 68.58 18.78
N GLU A 13 30.46 68.64 17.78
CA GLU A 13 29.01 68.83 17.93
C GLU A 13 28.30 67.50 18.25
N VAL A 14 28.68 66.42 17.57
CA VAL A 14 28.13 65.09 17.78
C VAL A 14 29.21 64.02 17.59
N ASP A 15 29.43 63.21 18.61
CA ASP A 15 30.42 62.14 18.57
C ASP A 15 29.99 61.01 17.62
N THR A 16 30.41 61.11 16.35
CA THR A 16 30.04 60.17 15.29
C THR A 16 30.66 58.79 15.50
N THR A 17 31.70 58.67 16.34
CA THR A 17 32.29 57.37 16.69
C THR A 17 31.32 56.46 17.46
N LYS A 18 30.26 57.05 18.04
CA LYS A 18 29.18 56.33 18.71
C LYS A 18 28.09 55.83 17.75
N PHE A 19 28.11 56.24 16.49
CA PHE A 19 27.16 55.78 15.48
C PHE A 19 27.60 54.41 14.95
N LYS A 20 27.14 53.34 15.61
CA LYS A 20 27.56 51.97 15.28
C LYS A 20 26.83 51.41 14.05
N GLU A 21 25.70 52.01 13.71
CA GLU A 21 24.76 51.58 12.69
C GLU A 21 25.00 52.32 11.37
N LEU A 22 25.55 53.53 11.44
CA LEU A 22 26.02 54.25 10.26
C LEU A 22 27.37 53.71 9.81
N SER A 23 27.48 53.45 8.51
CA SER A 23 28.77 53.11 7.91
C SER A 23 29.64 54.36 7.75
N GLN A 24 30.97 54.18 7.83
CA GLN A 24 31.91 55.27 7.57
C GLN A 24 31.72 55.85 6.17
N LYS A 25 31.40 55.01 5.18
CA LYS A 25 31.10 55.45 3.81
C LYS A 25 29.93 56.45 3.76
N THR A 26 28.85 56.18 4.51
CA THR A 26 27.69 57.09 4.58
C THR A 26 28.06 58.41 5.25
N ILE A 27 28.90 58.38 6.28
CA ILE A 27 29.39 59.60 6.94
C ILE A 27 30.28 60.40 5.97
N ASP A 28 31.16 59.73 5.23
CA ASP A 28 32.06 60.35 4.26
C ASP A 28 31.31 61.01 3.09
N GLU A 29 30.28 60.34 2.55
CA GLU A 29 29.42 60.90 1.49
C GLU A 29 28.68 62.17 1.97
N GLU A 30 28.15 62.13 3.19
CA GLU A 30 27.47 63.27 3.81
C GLU A 30 28.41 64.44 4.12
N LEU A 31 29.69 64.16 4.37
CA LEU A 31 30.72 65.18 4.54
C LEU A 31 31.10 65.81 3.19
N ASP A 32 31.29 64.98 2.15
CA ASP A 32 31.63 65.45 0.81
C ASP A 32 30.55 66.37 0.23
N ASP A 33 29.27 66.02 0.41
CA ASP A 33 28.13 66.84 -0.03
C ASP A 33 28.16 68.26 0.56
N VAL A 34 28.67 68.40 1.79
CA VAL A 34 28.69 69.69 2.51
C VAL A 34 30.00 70.43 2.29
N LEU A 35 31.10 69.73 2.00
CA LEU A 35 32.40 70.35 1.72
C LEU A 35 32.37 71.32 0.54
N GLU A 36 31.57 71.03 -0.49
CA GLU A 36 31.42 71.90 -1.67
C GLU A 36 30.77 73.25 -1.34
N ASP A 37 29.98 73.32 -0.27
CA ASP A 37 29.24 74.51 0.17
C ASP A 37 30.05 75.42 1.12
N PHE A 38 31.27 75.01 1.53
CA PHE A 38 32.12 75.83 2.40
C PHE A 38 32.75 77.01 1.65
N GLY A 39 32.66 78.19 2.26
CA GLY A 39 33.27 79.43 1.75
C GLY A 39 34.06 80.18 2.84
N ASP A 40 34.27 81.49 2.63
CA ASP A 40 35.03 82.34 3.55
C ASP A 40 34.23 82.84 4.76
N ASP A 41 32.91 82.63 4.79
CA ASP A 41 32.03 83.05 5.89
C ASP A 41 32.01 82.02 7.03
N GLU A 42 32.71 82.31 8.12
CA GLU A 42 32.78 81.46 9.31
C GLU A 42 31.41 81.19 9.96
N GLU A 43 30.49 82.16 9.95
CA GLU A 43 29.18 82.01 10.60
C GLU A 43 28.26 81.11 9.76
N ALA A 44 28.32 81.23 8.43
CA ALA A 44 27.64 80.32 7.51
C ALA A 44 28.18 78.89 7.64
N ASN A 45 29.51 78.75 7.67
CA ASN A 45 30.20 77.47 7.83
C ASN A 45 29.84 76.77 9.14
N SER A 46 29.77 77.51 10.25
CA SER A 46 29.33 76.97 11.55
C SER A 46 27.90 76.39 11.49
N LYS A 47 26.96 77.11 10.86
CA LYS A 47 25.59 76.61 10.65
C LYS A 47 25.55 75.35 9.78
N LEU A 48 26.45 75.20 8.80
CA LEU A 48 26.58 73.99 7.98
C LEU A 48 27.03 72.80 8.84
N VAL A 49 28.07 72.97 9.66
CA VAL A 49 28.55 71.94 10.61
C VAL A 49 27.43 71.49 11.54
N THR A 50 26.69 72.42 12.15
CA THR A 50 25.57 72.09 13.05
C THR A 50 24.44 71.37 12.32
N LYS A 51 24.11 71.77 11.08
CA LYS A 51 23.08 71.09 10.28
C LYS A 51 23.49 69.66 9.92
N LEU A 52 24.75 69.46 9.52
CA LEU A 52 25.30 68.15 9.19
C LEU A 52 25.33 67.22 10.40
N ALA A 53 25.81 67.72 11.55
CA ALA A 53 25.78 66.96 12.82
C ALA A 53 24.36 66.50 13.18
N ASN A 54 23.36 67.39 13.04
CA ASN A 54 21.95 67.05 13.28
C ASN A 54 21.37 66.09 12.24
N ARG A 55 21.82 66.16 10.98
CA ARG A 55 21.42 65.21 9.93
C ARG A 55 21.95 63.81 10.25
N LEU A 56 23.25 63.67 10.52
CA LEU A 56 23.88 62.40 10.88
C LEU A 56 23.24 61.78 12.14
N LYS A 57 22.97 62.60 13.17
CA LYS A 57 22.26 62.15 14.38
C LYS A 57 20.87 61.59 14.10
N ARG A 58 20.10 62.22 13.20
CA ARG A 58 18.77 61.76 12.79
C ARG A 58 18.84 60.48 11.96
N ILE A 59 19.78 60.39 11.03
CA ILE A 59 19.97 59.18 10.21
C ILE A 59 20.32 58.00 11.12
N ASN A 60 21.27 58.18 12.03
CA ASN A 60 21.65 57.13 12.98
C ASN A 60 20.45 56.69 13.84
N GLY A 61 19.72 57.64 14.43
CA GLY A 61 18.56 57.36 15.27
C GLY A 61 17.45 56.61 14.53
N ASN A 62 17.16 56.99 13.29
CA ASN A 62 16.16 56.31 12.47
C ASN A 62 16.62 54.89 12.10
N LEU A 63 17.90 54.71 11.77
CA LEU A 63 18.45 53.41 11.42
C LEU A 63 18.42 52.44 12.61
N HIS A 64 18.83 52.89 13.80
CA HIS A 64 18.67 52.13 15.04
C HIS A 64 17.23 51.66 15.26
N LYS A 65 16.26 52.56 15.09
CA LYS A 65 14.84 52.24 15.27
C LYS A 65 14.38 51.20 14.25
N ASN A 66 14.72 51.38 12.98
CA ASN A 66 14.36 50.45 11.92
C ASN A 66 14.96 49.06 12.15
N ILE A 67 16.23 48.98 12.55
CA ILE A 67 16.88 47.72 12.90
C ILE A 67 16.16 47.07 14.09
N SER A 68 15.83 47.84 15.14
CA SER A 68 15.10 47.32 16.30
C SER A 68 13.73 46.78 15.94
N ASP A 69 12.98 47.49 15.09
CA ASP A 69 11.66 47.08 14.63
C ASP A 69 11.73 45.82 13.75
N GLU A 70 12.75 45.71 12.90
CA GLU A 70 12.97 44.54 12.04
C GLU A 70 13.38 43.30 12.85
N VAL A 71 14.28 43.46 13.84
CA VAL A 71 14.65 42.37 14.76
C VAL A 71 13.43 41.90 15.56
N LYS A 72 12.57 42.83 16.00
CA LYS A 72 11.33 42.47 16.71
C LYS A 72 10.38 41.68 15.81
N LYS A 73 10.12 42.16 14.59
CA LYS A 73 9.30 41.45 13.61
C LYS A 73 9.85 40.07 13.27
N SER A 74 11.16 39.96 13.05
CA SER A 74 11.82 38.69 12.74
C SER A 74 11.68 37.68 13.88
N LYS A 75 11.80 38.13 15.14
CA LYS A 75 11.55 37.27 16.32
C LYS A 75 10.10 36.82 16.41
N GLU A 76 9.14 37.74 16.23
CA GLU A 76 7.72 37.42 16.23
C GLU A 76 7.35 36.45 15.10
N GLU A 77 7.90 36.62 13.90
CA GLU A 77 7.68 35.72 12.77
C GLU A 77 8.31 34.35 13.00
N ALA A 78 9.53 34.30 13.57
CA ALA A 78 10.18 33.03 13.92
C ALA A 78 9.41 32.28 15.02
N GLU A 79 8.89 32.97 16.03
CA GLU A 79 8.02 32.37 17.03
C GLU A 79 6.68 31.91 16.45
N ARG A 80 6.09 32.69 15.55
CA ARG A 80 4.86 32.30 14.86
C ARG A 80 5.07 31.05 14.01
N LYS A 81 6.15 30.98 13.22
CA LYS A 81 6.52 29.79 12.46
C LYS A 81 6.74 28.58 13.36
N LYS A 82 7.42 28.74 14.51
CA LYS A 82 7.58 27.66 15.49
C LYS A 82 6.25 27.18 16.05
N LYS A 83 5.34 28.10 16.40
CA LYS A 83 3.99 27.75 16.89
C LYS A 83 3.14 27.07 15.82
N GLU A 84 3.19 27.56 14.58
CA GLU A 84 2.50 26.95 13.43
C GLU A 84 3.05 25.56 13.13
N GLU A 85 4.38 25.36 13.15
CA GLU A 85 5.00 24.03 13.01
C GLU A 85 4.65 23.09 14.17
N GLU A 86 4.60 23.58 15.41
CA GLU A 86 4.21 22.78 16.57
C GLU A 86 2.72 22.39 16.52
N GLU A 87 1.84 23.30 16.11
CA GLU A 87 0.43 22.97 15.86
C GLU A 87 0.27 21.99 14.70
N GLU A 88 1.04 22.14 13.61
CA GLU A 88 0.99 21.20 12.49
C GLU A 88 1.50 19.81 12.90
N ARG A 89 2.54 19.73 13.74
CA ARG A 89 2.98 18.47 14.35
C ARG A 89 1.90 17.85 15.23
N LYS A 90 1.26 18.63 16.10
CA LYS A 90 0.13 18.15 16.93
C LYS A 90 -1.04 17.69 16.08
N ARG A 91 -1.36 18.36 14.96
CA ARG A 91 -2.39 17.91 14.02
C ARG A 91 -2.00 16.63 13.27
N LYS A 92 -0.72 16.46 12.92
CA LYS A 92 -0.20 15.22 12.30
C LYS A 92 -0.17 14.06 13.29
N GLU A 93 0.13 14.32 14.56
CA GLU A 93 0.06 13.33 15.65
C GLU A 93 -1.39 12.97 15.99
N ALA A 94 -2.31 13.95 16.05
CA ALA A 94 -3.74 13.68 16.24
C ALA A 94 -4.38 12.95 15.05
N LYS A 95 -3.84 13.10 13.83
CA LYS A 95 -4.21 12.27 12.66
C LYS A 95 -3.60 10.88 12.68
N LYS A 96 -2.55 10.65 13.48
CA LYS A 96 -2.13 9.31 13.90
C LYS A 96 -2.90 8.90 15.16
N GLY A 97 -4.23 8.94 15.09
CA GLY A 97 -5.06 8.04 15.86
C GLY A 97 -4.95 6.61 15.32
N ASP A 98 -3.72 6.11 15.19
CA ASP A 98 -3.46 4.67 15.15
C ASP A 98 -2.92 4.39 16.55
N ASP A 99 -3.85 4.05 17.44
CA ASP A 99 -3.51 3.45 18.73
C ASP A 99 -2.50 2.32 18.46
N PRO A 100 -1.37 2.20 19.17
CA PRO A 100 -0.55 0.99 19.09
C PRO A 100 -1.41 -0.29 19.22
N ASP A 101 -2.49 -0.26 20.00
CA ASP A 101 -3.46 -1.34 20.12
C ASP A 101 -4.22 -1.64 18.81
N ASP A 102 -4.51 -0.63 17.98
CA ASP A 102 -5.11 -0.82 16.65
C ASP A 102 -4.16 -1.51 15.68
N LYS A 103 -2.84 -1.26 15.78
CA LYS A 103 -1.85 -1.95 14.96
C LYS A 103 -1.70 -3.40 15.36
N TYR A 104 -1.65 -3.68 16.66
CA TYR A 104 -1.62 -5.06 17.16
C TYR A 104 -2.91 -5.81 16.83
N SER A 105 -4.07 -5.16 16.95
CA SER A 105 -5.36 -5.74 16.58
C SER A 105 -5.42 -6.07 15.08
N LYS A 106 -4.99 -5.14 14.20
CA LYS A 106 -4.90 -5.40 12.75
C LYS A 106 -3.89 -6.51 12.40
N LEU A 107 -2.81 -6.66 13.18
CA LEU A 107 -1.84 -7.74 13.02
C LEU A 107 -2.41 -9.10 13.46
N LEU A 108 -3.15 -9.13 14.57
CA LEU A 108 -3.85 -10.31 15.06
C LEU A 108 -4.93 -10.76 14.07
N GLU A 109 -5.75 -9.85 13.55
CA GLU A 109 -6.75 -10.18 12.51
C GLU A 109 -6.10 -10.79 11.27
N LYS A 110 -4.95 -10.27 10.83
CA LYS A 110 -4.19 -10.84 9.71
C LYS A 110 -3.61 -12.21 10.03
N LEU A 111 -3.12 -12.42 11.25
CA LEU A 111 -2.61 -13.70 11.71
C LEU A 111 -3.72 -14.75 11.75
N GLU A 112 -4.88 -14.42 12.33
CA GLU A 112 -6.03 -15.31 12.36
C GLU A 112 -6.54 -15.64 10.95
N ALA A 113 -6.57 -14.66 10.05
CA ALA A 113 -6.94 -14.89 8.65
C ALA A 113 -5.95 -15.82 7.94
N LEU A 114 -4.64 -15.65 8.17
CA LEU A 114 -3.61 -16.53 7.62
C LEU A 114 -3.66 -17.94 8.20
N GLU A 115 -3.92 -18.09 9.50
CA GLU A 115 -4.06 -19.38 10.17
C GLU A 115 -5.28 -20.13 9.64
N LYS A 116 -6.43 -19.46 9.50
CA LYS A 116 -7.63 -20.03 8.87
C LYS A 116 -7.38 -20.44 7.43
N ALA A 117 -6.71 -19.59 6.64
CA ALA A 117 -6.39 -19.90 5.25
C ALA A 117 -5.43 -21.10 5.11
N ASN A 118 -4.43 -21.22 5.98
CA ASN A 118 -3.51 -22.35 6.00
C ASN A 118 -4.21 -23.64 6.45
N ALA A 119 -5.04 -23.58 7.49
CA ALA A 119 -5.84 -24.73 7.94
C ALA A 119 -6.78 -25.23 6.83
N GLU A 120 -7.44 -24.33 6.10
CA GLU A 120 -8.24 -24.70 4.93
C GLU A 120 -7.41 -25.32 3.80
N ARG A 121 -6.22 -24.77 3.53
CA ARG A 121 -5.31 -25.30 2.51
C ARG A 121 -4.84 -26.71 2.87
N ASP A 122 -4.44 -26.92 4.10
CA ASP A 122 -3.92 -28.20 4.57
C ASP A 122 -5.05 -29.25 4.61
N LYS A 123 -6.28 -28.86 5.00
CA LYS A 123 -7.49 -29.70 4.85
C LYS A 123 -7.77 -30.08 3.39
N LYS A 124 -7.67 -29.12 2.45
CA LYS A 124 -7.84 -29.39 1.01
C LYS A 124 -6.75 -30.33 0.47
N ALA A 125 -5.51 -30.16 0.92
CA ALA A 125 -4.39 -31.02 0.54
C ALA A 125 -4.57 -32.44 1.06
N ALA A 126 -4.95 -32.61 2.34
CA ALA A 126 -5.24 -33.90 2.94
C ALA A 126 -6.41 -34.60 2.21
N ARG A 127 -7.52 -33.89 1.97
CA ARG A 127 -8.65 -34.43 1.19
C ARG A 127 -8.24 -34.86 -0.21
N LYS A 128 -7.40 -34.08 -0.90
CA LYS A 128 -6.89 -34.44 -2.23
C LYS A 128 -6.06 -35.72 -2.18
N ALA A 129 -5.16 -35.85 -1.21
CA ALA A 129 -4.35 -37.06 -1.03
C ALA A 129 -5.24 -38.28 -0.75
N THR A 130 -6.26 -38.14 0.10
CA THR A 130 -7.25 -39.20 0.34
C THR A 130 -8.00 -39.59 -0.93
N ILE A 131 -8.45 -38.61 -1.73
CA ILE A 131 -9.11 -38.86 -3.02
C ILE A 131 -8.19 -39.65 -3.97
N GLU A 132 -6.91 -39.29 -4.04
CA GLU A 132 -5.94 -39.99 -4.90
C GLU A 132 -5.73 -41.45 -4.44
N SER A 133 -5.63 -41.68 -3.13
CA SER A 133 -5.56 -43.04 -2.56
C SER A 133 -6.82 -43.86 -2.84
N VAL A 134 -8.01 -43.26 -2.71
CA VAL A 134 -9.28 -43.93 -3.03
C VAL A 134 -9.37 -44.27 -4.52
N LYS A 135 -8.96 -43.34 -5.41
CA LYS A 135 -8.90 -43.61 -6.86
C LYS A 135 -7.97 -44.77 -7.19
N ALA A 136 -6.79 -44.81 -6.57
CA ALA A 136 -5.84 -45.90 -6.75
C ALA A 136 -6.41 -47.23 -6.24
N GLY A 137 -6.97 -47.27 -5.05
CA GLY A 137 -7.57 -48.49 -4.48
C GLY A 137 -8.75 -49.02 -5.30
N LEU A 138 -9.60 -48.13 -5.81
CA LEU A 138 -10.71 -48.53 -6.69
C LEU A 138 -10.19 -49.09 -8.02
N LYS A 139 -9.16 -48.45 -8.60
CA LYS A 139 -8.52 -48.93 -9.82
C LYS A 139 -7.90 -50.32 -9.62
N ASP A 140 -7.19 -50.52 -8.52
CA ASP A 140 -6.59 -51.81 -8.19
C ASP A 140 -7.65 -52.90 -8.02
N LYS A 141 -8.79 -52.60 -7.39
CA LYS A 141 -9.92 -53.54 -7.30
C LYS A 141 -10.47 -53.92 -8.67
N PHE A 142 -10.70 -52.95 -9.54
CA PHE A 142 -11.23 -53.18 -10.89
C PHE A 142 -10.24 -53.97 -11.74
N ASP A 143 -8.95 -53.64 -11.65
CA ASP A 143 -7.88 -54.33 -12.36
C ASP A 143 -7.80 -55.80 -11.92
N LYS A 144 -7.86 -56.08 -10.61
CA LYS A 144 -7.91 -57.45 -10.06
C LYS A 144 -9.16 -58.22 -10.49
N ALA A 145 -10.30 -57.55 -10.60
CA ALA A 145 -11.55 -58.14 -11.06
C ALA A 145 -11.68 -58.20 -12.60
N ASN A 146 -10.66 -57.72 -13.33
CA ASN A 146 -10.67 -57.57 -14.78
C ASN A 146 -11.89 -56.78 -15.30
N LEU A 147 -12.28 -55.70 -14.61
CA LEU A 147 -13.42 -54.83 -14.96
C LEU A 147 -12.95 -53.56 -15.67
N GLU A 148 -13.75 -53.07 -16.61
CA GLU A 148 -13.48 -51.83 -17.33
C GLU A 148 -13.93 -50.61 -16.51
N MET A 149 -12.98 -49.77 -16.14
CA MET A 149 -13.24 -48.51 -15.45
C MET A 149 -13.38 -47.36 -16.45
N LYS A 150 -14.46 -46.58 -16.33
CA LYS A 150 -14.71 -45.35 -17.09
C LYS A 150 -14.49 -44.13 -16.19
N ASN A 151 -13.80 -43.10 -16.68
CA ASN A 151 -13.41 -41.98 -15.81
C ASN A 151 -14.60 -41.11 -15.43
N TYR A 152 -15.63 -41.05 -16.27
CA TYR A 152 -16.86 -40.31 -15.97
C TYR A 152 -17.49 -40.78 -14.64
N PHE A 153 -17.72 -42.09 -14.51
CA PHE A 153 -18.31 -42.66 -13.29
C PHE A 153 -17.35 -42.65 -12.11
N LEU A 154 -16.04 -42.79 -12.35
CA LEU A 154 -15.02 -42.61 -11.31
C LEU A 154 -15.10 -41.20 -10.72
N ASN A 155 -15.15 -40.17 -11.56
CA ASN A 155 -15.25 -38.78 -11.12
C ASN A 155 -16.59 -38.49 -10.42
N ALA A 156 -17.69 -39.04 -10.93
CA ALA A 156 -19.01 -38.93 -10.28
C ALA A 156 -19.02 -39.61 -8.89
N ALA A 157 -18.42 -40.80 -8.79
CA ALA A 157 -18.32 -41.52 -7.53
C ALA A 157 -17.48 -40.77 -6.49
N ILE A 158 -16.34 -40.22 -6.90
CA ILE A 158 -15.49 -39.39 -6.03
C ILE A 158 -16.19 -38.10 -5.62
N ALA A 159 -16.95 -37.46 -6.51
CA ALA A 159 -17.68 -36.22 -6.20
C ALA A 159 -18.83 -36.45 -5.19
N LYS A 160 -19.47 -37.63 -5.23
CA LYS A 160 -20.54 -38.03 -4.31
C LYS A 160 -20.02 -38.73 -3.04
N LEU A 161 -18.71 -39.02 -2.96
CA LEU A 161 -18.11 -39.69 -1.82
C LEU A 161 -17.96 -38.72 -0.64
N GLU A 162 -18.57 -39.07 0.48
CA GLU A 162 -18.39 -38.37 1.74
C GLU A 162 -17.07 -38.80 2.40
N ILE A 163 -16.10 -37.90 2.44
CA ILE A 163 -14.79 -38.11 3.07
C ILE A 163 -14.81 -37.40 4.43
N PRO A 164 -14.68 -38.13 5.55
CA PRO A 164 -14.61 -37.53 6.88
C PRO A 164 -13.30 -36.75 7.05
N ASP A 165 -13.32 -35.76 7.95
CA ASP A 165 -12.14 -34.92 8.22
C ASP A 165 -11.09 -35.61 9.11
N GLU A 166 -11.49 -36.63 9.88
CA GLU A 166 -10.65 -37.39 10.81
C GLU A 166 -10.92 -38.90 10.67
N ASP A 167 -10.00 -39.74 11.16
CA ASP A 167 -10.11 -41.22 11.18
C ASP A 167 -10.48 -41.84 9.83
N VAL A 168 -9.78 -41.41 8.77
CA VAL A 168 -10.00 -41.86 7.40
C VAL A 168 -9.54 -43.31 7.22
N ASP A 169 -10.49 -44.22 7.07
CA ASP A 169 -10.25 -45.58 6.56
C ASP A 169 -10.38 -45.61 5.03
N ILE A 170 -9.24 -45.81 4.36
CA ILE A 170 -9.16 -45.82 2.90
C ILE A 170 -9.91 -47.01 2.30
N ASP A 171 -9.88 -48.18 2.94
CA ASP A 171 -10.51 -49.40 2.40
C ASP A 171 -12.04 -49.30 2.45
N ASP A 172 -12.56 -48.70 3.51
CA ASP A 172 -13.98 -48.37 3.64
C ASP A 172 -14.41 -47.33 2.60
N LEU A 173 -13.62 -46.27 2.40
CA LEU A 173 -13.91 -45.25 1.39
C LEU A 173 -13.86 -45.83 -0.03
N VAL A 174 -12.91 -46.70 -0.34
CA VAL A 174 -12.85 -47.41 -1.62
C VAL A 174 -14.11 -48.26 -1.82
N SER A 175 -14.56 -48.96 -0.77
CA SER A 175 -15.77 -49.78 -0.83
C SER A 175 -17.06 -48.97 -0.97
N LYS A 176 -17.13 -47.77 -0.36
CA LYS A 176 -18.22 -46.81 -0.59
C LYS A 176 -18.19 -46.24 -2.00
N ALA A 177 -17.02 -45.83 -2.49
CA ALA A 177 -16.84 -45.31 -3.84
C ALA A 177 -17.23 -46.33 -4.91
N GLU A 178 -16.91 -47.61 -4.70
CA GLU A 178 -17.32 -48.73 -5.55
C GLU A 178 -18.84 -48.87 -5.66
N LYS A 179 -19.56 -48.78 -4.54
CA LYS A 179 -21.02 -48.82 -4.51
C LYS A 179 -21.64 -47.65 -5.29
N ILE A 180 -21.11 -46.44 -5.10
CA ILE A 180 -21.57 -45.25 -5.82
C ILE A 180 -21.29 -45.42 -7.32
N TYR A 181 -20.07 -45.80 -7.69
CA TYR A 181 -19.69 -46.04 -9.08
C TYR A 181 -20.66 -47.02 -9.76
N THR A 182 -20.94 -48.14 -9.11
CA THR A 182 -21.80 -49.20 -9.65
C THR A 182 -23.25 -48.71 -9.81
N ALA A 183 -23.74 -47.91 -8.85
CA ALA A 183 -25.06 -47.29 -8.94
C ALA A 183 -25.15 -46.30 -10.11
N GLU A 184 -24.17 -45.41 -10.27
CA GLU A 184 -24.12 -44.46 -11.40
C GLU A 184 -24.03 -45.18 -12.75
N TYR A 185 -23.18 -46.21 -12.83
CA TYR A 185 -23.04 -47.02 -14.04
C TYR A 185 -24.37 -47.70 -14.40
N LYS A 186 -25.02 -48.34 -13.43
CA LYS A 186 -26.31 -49.00 -13.63
C LYS A 186 -27.40 -48.01 -14.01
N GLU A 187 -27.44 -46.84 -13.38
CA GLU A 187 -28.44 -45.82 -13.71
C GLU A 187 -28.25 -45.31 -15.14
N ALA A 188 -27.00 -45.07 -15.53
CA ALA A 188 -26.66 -44.58 -16.85
C ALA A 188 -26.97 -45.62 -17.95
N THR A 189 -26.48 -46.85 -17.79
CA THR A 189 -26.53 -47.90 -18.82
C THR A 189 -27.77 -48.80 -18.74
N GLY A 190 -28.39 -48.91 -17.57
CA GLY A 190 -29.38 -49.93 -17.21
C GLY A 190 -28.84 -51.36 -17.22
N GLU A 191 -27.52 -51.55 -17.21
CA GLU A 191 -26.87 -52.85 -17.10
C GLU A 191 -26.66 -53.22 -15.62
N ASN A 192 -26.78 -54.51 -15.29
CA ASN A 192 -26.70 -55.00 -13.92
C ASN A 192 -25.25 -55.27 -13.43
N GLY A 193 -24.24 -54.83 -14.17
CA GLY A 193 -22.85 -55.04 -13.82
C GLY A 193 -21.91 -54.29 -14.76
N ILE A 194 -20.68 -54.07 -14.29
CA ILE A 194 -19.62 -53.40 -15.04
C ILE A 194 -19.01 -54.44 -16.00
N PRO A 195 -18.80 -54.10 -17.29
CA PRO A 195 -18.25 -55.03 -18.26
C PRO A 195 -16.79 -55.40 -17.92
N ALA A 196 -16.39 -56.62 -18.30
CA ALA A 196 -15.01 -57.05 -18.18
C ALA A 196 -14.11 -56.32 -19.18
N LYS A 197 -12.84 -56.08 -18.83
CA LYS A 197 -11.85 -55.51 -19.76
C LYS A 197 -11.73 -56.40 -20.99
N GLY A 198 -11.80 -55.77 -22.16
CA GLY A 198 -11.72 -56.48 -23.45
C GLY A 198 -13.00 -57.24 -23.82
N SER A 199 -14.08 -57.12 -23.05
CA SER A 199 -15.40 -57.57 -23.49
C SER A 199 -15.80 -56.77 -24.73
N ARG A 200 -15.73 -57.42 -25.89
CA ARG A 200 -15.99 -56.79 -27.19
C ARG A 200 -17.47 -56.38 -27.30
N THR A 201 -17.72 -55.09 -27.08
CA THR A 201 -18.57 -54.30 -27.98
C THR A 201 -17.73 -53.14 -28.51
N SER A 202 -17.01 -53.38 -29.60
CA SER A 202 -16.56 -52.38 -30.59
C SER A 202 -16.15 -50.98 -30.08
N SER A 203 -14.89 -50.81 -29.66
CA SER A 203 -14.03 -49.58 -29.66
C SER A 203 -13.03 -49.77 -28.51
N GLY A 204 -11.72 -49.80 -28.65
CA GLY A 204 -10.88 -48.96 -29.49
C GLY A 204 -10.07 -47.99 -28.59
N GLY A 205 -9.38 -48.52 -27.57
CA GLY A 205 -8.77 -47.80 -26.46
C GLY A 205 -8.10 -46.47 -26.78
N THR A 206 -8.63 -45.39 -26.22
CA THR A 206 -7.93 -44.20 -25.65
C THR A 206 -9.00 -43.22 -25.14
N SER A 207 -8.61 -42.17 -24.41
CA SER A 207 -9.47 -41.17 -23.73
C SER A 207 -10.71 -40.62 -24.49
N THR A 208 -10.88 -40.89 -25.78
CA THR A 208 -12.07 -40.62 -26.60
C THR A 208 -13.20 -41.65 -26.42
N ASP A 209 -12.98 -42.75 -25.68
CA ASP A 209 -13.97 -43.79 -25.43
C ASP A 209 -15.02 -43.39 -24.38
N ASP A 210 -14.69 -42.53 -23.41
CA ASP A 210 -15.64 -42.11 -22.38
C ASP A 210 -16.74 -41.21 -22.99
N ASP A 211 -16.38 -40.26 -23.85
CA ASP A 211 -17.34 -39.37 -24.51
C ASP A 211 -18.26 -40.14 -25.48
N LYS A 212 -17.68 -41.05 -26.28
CA LYS A 212 -18.45 -41.92 -27.18
C LYS A 212 -19.36 -42.89 -26.41
N PHE A 213 -18.89 -43.41 -25.29
CA PHE A 213 -19.68 -44.25 -24.41
C PHE A 213 -20.85 -43.45 -23.81
N MET A 214 -20.62 -42.20 -23.40
CA MET A 214 -21.68 -41.34 -22.87
C MET A 214 -22.70 -40.94 -23.95
N GLU A 215 -22.26 -40.74 -25.20
CA GLU A 215 -23.14 -40.57 -26.36
C GLU A 215 -23.99 -41.81 -26.60
N GLU A 216 -23.40 -43.01 -26.57
CA GLU A 216 -24.12 -44.28 -26.68
C GLU A 216 -25.13 -44.49 -25.54
N VAL A 217 -24.73 -44.16 -24.31
CA VAL A 217 -25.61 -44.16 -23.13
C VAL A 217 -26.78 -43.19 -23.31
N ALA A 218 -26.50 -41.98 -23.79
CA ALA A 218 -27.54 -40.98 -24.06
C ALA A 218 -28.51 -41.45 -25.16
N GLU A 219 -28.01 -42.08 -26.23
CA GLU A 219 -28.84 -42.70 -27.27
C GLU A 219 -29.69 -43.85 -26.72
N ARG A 220 -29.11 -44.74 -25.90
CA ARG A 220 -29.84 -45.84 -25.25
C ARG A 220 -30.93 -45.31 -24.31
N ARG A 221 -30.64 -44.27 -23.52
CA ARG A 221 -31.64 -43.58 -22.68
C ARG A 221 -32.74 -42.93 -23.54
N LYS A 222 -32.40 -42.26 -24.64
CA LYS A 222 -33.36 -41.69 -25.59
C LYS A 222 -34.25 -42.76 -26.23
N LYS A 223 -33.72 -43.96 -26.53
CA LYS A 223 -34.52 -45.10 -27.02
C LYS A 223 -35.42 -45.71 -25.94
N ARG A 224 -34.99 -45.77 -24.68
CA ARG A 224 -35.77 -46.34 -23.56
C ARG A 224 -36.83 -45.40 -23.00
N PHE A 225 -36.58 -44.09 -23.00
CA PHE A 225 -37.46 -43.09 -22.35
C PHE A 225 -38.01 -42.02 -23.31
N GLY A 226 -37.42 -41.84 -24.50
CA GLY A 226 -37.84 -40.85 -25.50
C GLY A 226 -38.80 -41.38 -26.56
N GLY A 227 -39.36 -42.57 -26.39
CA GLY A 227 -40.39 -43.17 -27.25
C GLY A 227 -41.81 -42.73 -26.89
N GLY A 228 -42.00 -41.49 -26.43
CA GLY A 228 -43.31 -40.92 -26.10
C GLY A 228 -43.74 -39.87 -27.12
N ASP A 229 -43.75 -40.21 -28.40
CA ASP A 229 -44.52 -39.48 -29.43
C ASP A 229 -44.56 -40.30 -30.73
N LYS A 230 -45.51 -41.25 -30.80
CA LYS A 230 -46.10 -41.70 -32.07
C LYS A 230 -47.55 -42.17 -31.86
N LYS A 231 -48.45 -41.26 -32.23
CA LYS A 231 -49.86 -41.41 -32.66
C LYS A 231 -50.89 -41.87 -31.64
#